data_AF-A0A8T4XN53-F1
#
_entry.id   AF-A0A8T4XN53-F1
#
_cell.length_a   1.000
_cell.length_b   1.000
_cell.length_c   1.000
_cell.angle_alpha   90.00
_cell.angle_beta   90.00
_cell.angle_gamma   90.00
#
_symmetry.space_group_name_H-M   'P 1'
#
loop_
_entity.id
_entity.type
_entity.pdbx_description
1 polymer ?
#
loop_
_entity_poly.entity_id
_entity_poly.type
_entity_poly.pdbx_seq_one_letter_code
_entity_poly.pdbx_strand_id
1 'polypeptide(L)' 'MISVGVDVGKRSFQAYLKDDRDGILGELSLPNDSLGIQGLIETLKGREAKAVLEATGNKWIKLYDALELGAPASS' A
#
# COMPACT_ATOMS: atom_id res chain seq x y z
N MET A 1 -14.01 -3.34 1.82
CA MET A 1 -13.04 -2.24 1.59
C MET A 1 -11.83 -2.50 2.46
N ILE A 2 -10.61 -2.32 1.97
CA ILE A 2 -9.39 -2.58 2.75
C ILE A 2 -8.79 -1.25 3.21
N SER A 3 -8.48 -1.12 4.49
CA SER A 3 -7.65 -0.02 4.98
C SER A 3 -6.18 -0.45 4.96
N VAL A 4 -5.31 0.37 4.38
CA VAL A 4 -3.88 0.08 4.27
C VAL A 4 -3.10 1.15 5.02
N GLY A 5 -2.51 0.82 6.16
CA GLY A 5 -1.53 1.66 6.85
C GLY A 5 -0.16 1.47 6.22
N VAL A 6 0.52 2.53 5.79
CA VAL A 6 1.87 2.43 5.22
C VAL A 6 2.85 3.27 6.03
N ASP A 7 3.95 2.65 6.46
CA ASP A 7 5.10 3.30 7.10
C ASP A 7 6.31 3.21 6.17
N VAL A 8 6.86 4.35 5.74
CA VAL A 8 7.88 4.40 4.69
C VAL A 8 9.26 4.70 5.27
N GLY A 9 10.14 3.71 5.22
CA GLY A 9 11.56 3.84 5.48
C GLY A 9 12.38 4.14 4.22
N LYS A 10 13.69 4.36 4.39
CA LYS A 10 14.59 4.73 3.28
C LYS A 10 14.78 3.62 2.23
N ARG A 11 14.77 2.35 2.66
CA ARG A 11 15.05 1.16 1.82
C ARG A 11 13.84 0.27 1.61
N SER A 12 12.89 0.31 2.53
CA SER A 12 11.67 -0.51 2.55
C SER A 12 10.52 0.29 3.12
N PHE A 13 9.30 -0.18 2.92
CA PHE A 13 8.12 0.28 3.63
C PHE A 13 7.41 -0.92 4.27
N GLN A 14 6.72 -0.64 5.37
CA GLN A 14 5.82 -1.54 6.06
C GLN A 14 4.39 -1.24 5.59
N ALA A 15 3.60 -2.27 5.30
CA ALA A 15 2.18 -2.13 4.97
C ALA A 15 1.33 -3.01 5.89
N TYR A 16 0.38 -2.39 6.58
CA TYR A 16 -0.60 -3.02 7.46
C TYR A 16 -1.96 -3.05 6.77
N LEU A 17 -2.54 -4.23 6.60
CA LEU A 17 -3.83 -4.40 5.93
C LEU A 17 -4.92 -4.74 6.94
N LYS A 18 -6.03 -4.02 6.87
CA LYS A 18 -7.23 -4.26 7.68
C LYS A 18 -8.47 -4.33 6.79
N ASP A 19 -9.43 -5.18 7.16
CA ASP A 19 -10.78 -5.13 6.60
C ASP A 19 -11.64 -4.04 7.27
N ASP A 20 -12.85 -3.85 6.76
CA ASP A 20 -13.83 -2.88 7.25
C ASP A 20 -14.41 -3.20 8.64
N ARG A 21 -14.13 -4.39 9.17
CA ARG A 21 -14.55 -4.86 10.50
C ARG A 21 -13.41 -4.81 11.51
N ASP A 22 -12.36 -4.04 11.19
CA ASP A 22 -11.12 -3.92 11.96
C ASP A 22 -10.34 -5.25 12.09
N GLY A 23 -10.64 -6.23 11.24
CA GLY A 23 -9.92 -7.49 11.13
C GLY A 23 -8.56 -7.28 10.46
N ILE A 24 -7.48 -7.71 11.13
CA ILE A 24 -6.13 -7.66 10.56
C ILE A 24 -6.00 -8.74 9.50
N LEU A 25 -5.78 -8.32 8.25
CA LEU A 25 -5.55 -9.21 7.12
C LEU A 25 -4.07 -9.61 7.00
N GLY A 26 -3.17 -8.79 7.52
CA GLY A 26 -1.75 -9.10 7.59
C GLY A 26 -0.85 -7.86 7.55
N GLU A 27 0.45 -8.12 7.58
CA GLU A 27 1.50 -7.12 7.45
C GLU A 27 2.53 -7.59 6.40
N LEU A 28 3.05 -6.64 5.62
CA LEU A 28 4.07 -6.88 4.61
C LEU A 28 5.23 -5.88 4.79
N SER A 29 6.46 -6.35 4.62
CA SER A 29 7.63 -5.50 4.45
C SER A 29 8.11 -5.62 3.01
N LEU A 30 8.08 -4.52 2.27
CA LEU A 30 8.37 -4.48 0.84
C LEU A 30 9.48 -3.45 0.54
N PRO A 31 10.27 -3.63 -0.52
CA PRO A 31 11.30 -2.66 -0.89
C PRO A 31 10.67 -1.31 -1.27
N ASN A 32 11.36 -0.20 -0.95
CA ASN A 32 10.91 1.15 -1.29
C ASN A 32 11.31 1.52 -2.72
N ASP A 33 10.83 0.72 -3.67
CA ASP A 33 11.01 0.89 -5.10
C ASP A 33 9.75 0.45 -5.87
N SER A 34 9.80 0.50 -7.20
CA SER A 34 8.65 0.15 -8.04
C SER A 34 8.20 -1.31 -7.90
N LEU A 35 9.10 -2.24 -7.55
CA LEU A 35 8.75 -3.65 -7.37
C LEU A 35 7.96 -3.86 -6.08
N GLY A 36 8.36 -3.20 -5.00
CA GLY A 36 7.60 -3.25 -3.75
C GLY A 36 6.21 -2.64 -3.90
N ILE A 37 6.09 -1.54 -4.65
CA ILE A 37 4.79 -0.94 -4.97
C ILE A 37 3.90 -1.92 -5.74
N GLN A 38 4.44 -2.58 -6.77
CA GLN A 38 3.68 -3.60 -7.51
C GLN A 38 3.25 -4.77 -6.63
N GLY A 39 4.14 -5.29 -5.78
CA GLY A 39 3.79 -6.39 -4.86
C GLY A 39 2.68 -6.04 -3.87
N LEU A 40 2.64 -4.78 -3.38
CA LEU A 40 1.54 -4.31 -2.54
C LEU A 40 0.22 -4.29 -3.33
N ILE A 41 0.24 -3.75 -4.54
CA ILE A 41 -0.92 -3.69 -5.43
C ILE A 41 -1.47 -5.09 -5.76
N GLU A 42 -0.58 -6.03 -6.10
CA GLU A 42 -0.96 -7.42 -6.36
C GLU A 42 -1.58 -8.09 -5.13
N THR A 43 -1.09 -7.78 -3.92
CA THR A 43 -1.66 -8.31 -2.67
C THR A 43 -3.10 -7.83 -2.44
N LEU A 44 -3.40 -6.60 -2.86
CA LEU A 44 -4.75 -6.04 -2.79
C LEU A 44 -5.70 -6.69 -3.82
N LYS A 45 -5.19 -7.33 -4.88
CA LYS A 45 -5.95 -8.06 -5.90
C LYS A 45 -7.10 -7.25 -6.51
N GLY A 46 -6.91 -5.95 -6.72
CA GLY A 46 -7.94 -5.06 -7.26
C GLY A 46 -9.13 -4.81 -6.33
N ARG A 47 -9.01 -5.15 -5.03
CA ARG A 47 -10.01 -4.78 -4.03
C ARG A 47 -9.95 -3.28 -3.78
N GLU A 48 -11.12 -2.67 -3.59
CA GLU A 48 -11.24 -1.27 -3.20
C GLU A 48 -10.53 -1.05 -1.86
N ALA A 49 -9.50 -0.19 -1.88
CA ALA A 49 -8.61 0.04 -0.77
C ALA A 49 -8.45 1.54 -0.49
N LYS A 50 -8.35 1.89 0.79
CA LYS A 50 -8.06 3.24 1.27
C LYS A 50 -6.77 3.22 2.06
N ALA A 51 -5.80 4.01 1.62
CA ALA A 51 -4.49 4.08 2.23
C ALA A 51 -4.40 5.22 3.25
N VAL A 52 -3.75 4.97 4.38
CA VAL A 52 -3.34 5.97 5.36
C VAL A 52 -1.82 5.86 5.48
N LEU A 53 -1.12 6.94 5.16
CA LEU A 53 0.34 6.99 5.13
C LEU A 53 0.83 7.78 6.34
N GLU A 54 1.64 7.16 7.19
CA GLU A 54 2.43 7.87 8.20
C GLU A 54 3.87 8.00 7.68
N ALA A 55 4.38 9.23 7.67
CA ALA A 55 5.67 9.52 7.07
C ALA A 55 6.57 10.30 8.04
N THR A 56 7.60 9.64 8.54
CA THR A 56 8.81 10.33 8.99
C THR A 56 9.74 10.55 7.78
N GLY A 57 9.46 11.56 6.94
CA GLY A 57 10.41 12.08 5.94
C GLY A 57 10.07 11.91 4.44
N ASN A 58 9.27 12.82 3.89
CA ASN A 58 9.27 13.33 2.50
C ASN A 58 9.39 12.36 1.28
N LYS A 59 8.56 11.32 1.19
CA LYS A 59 8.24 10.67 -0.10
C LYS A 59 6.74 10.38 -0.23
N TRP A 60 5.97 11.39 -0.61
CA TRP A 60 4.51 11.44 -0.37
C TRP A 60 3.59 11.06 -1.54
N ILE A 61 4.05 11.04 -2.79
CA ILE A 61 3.07 11.13 -3.91
C ILE A 61 2.82 9.78 -4.61
N LYS A 62 3.86 8.97 -4.84
CA LYS A 62 3.74 7.82 -5.77
C LYS A 62 2.91 6.64 -5.26
N LEU A 63 2.87 6.39 -3.96
CA LEU A 63 2.16 5.24 -3.37
C LEU A 63 0.66 5.53 -3.23
N TYR A 64 0.32 6.76 -2.82
CA TYR A 64 -1.06 7.19 -2.67
C TYR A 64 -1.80 7.16 -4.01
N ASP A 65 -1.22 7.78 -5.04
CA ASP A 65 -1.79 7.80 -6.39
C ASP A 65 -1.99 6.38 -6.96
N ALA A 66 -1.02 5.49 -6.74
CA ALA A 66 -1.10 4.11 -7.24
C ALA A 66 -2.18 3.27 -6.55
N LEU A 67 -2.47 3.56 -5.28
CA LEU A 67 -3.50 2.88 -4.51
C LEU A 67 -4.90 3.44 -4.79
N GLU A 68 -5.05 4.76 -4.93
CA GLU A 68 -6.33 5.38 -5.28
C GLU A 68 -6.80 5.03 -6.69
N LEU A 69 -5.87 4.92 -7.65
CA LEU A 69 -6.24 4.65 -9.03
C LEU A 69 -6.72 3.21 -9.25
N GLY A 70 -6.42 2.28 -8.33
CA GLY A 70 -6.69 0.84 -8.48
C GLY A 70 -6.01 0.30 -9.73
N ALA A 71 -4.83 -0.33 -9.59
CA ALA A 71 -3.98 -0.89 -10.66
C ALA A 71 -4.56 -0.79 -12.08
N PRO A 72 -4.00 0.03 -13.00
CA PRO A 72 -4.51 0.07 -14.36
C PRO A 72 -4.50 -1.36 -14.92
N ALA A 73 -5.63 -1.78 -15.48
CA ALA A 73 -5.73 -3.06 -16.16
C ALA A 73 -4.67 -3.09 -17.27
N SER A 74 -3.66 -3.95 -17.11
CA SER A 74 -2.69 -4.22 -18.15
C SER A 74 -3.45 -4.66 -19.41
N SER A 75 -3.36 -3.85 -20.48
CA SER A 75 -3.78 -4.25 -21.83
C SER A 75 -2.75 -5.18 -22.46
#